data_AF-A0A4R0ILT5-F1
#
_entry.id   AF-A0A4R0ILT5-F1
#
_cell.length_a   1.000
_cell.length_b   1.000
_cell.length_c   1.000
_cell.angle_alpha   90.00
_cell.angle_beta   90.00
_cell.angle_gamma   90.00
#
_symmetry.space_group_name_H-M   'P 1'
#
loop_
_entity.id
_entity.type
_entity.pdbx_description
1 polymer ?
#
loop_
_entity_poly.entity_id
_entity_poly.type
_entity_poly.pdbx_seq_one_letter_code
_entity_poly.pdbx_strand_id
1 'polypeptide(L)'
;LTGFVTPAKNGTWYVTRIGLTCCVADGTAFMVEARGQIAPPKNQWITVTGQWAEPSKRIDGDVAALTVETIKTVTAPANPYE
;
A
#
# COMPACT_ATOMS: atom_id res chain seq x y z
N LEU A 1 -0.91 5.58 7.45
CA LEU A 1 -1.22 4.25 6.87
C LEU A 1 0.00 3.33 7.03
N THR A 2 -0.18 2.07 7.41
CA THR A 2 0.92 1.10 7.55
C THR A 2 0.69 -0.11 6.65
N GLY A 3 1.71 -0.53 5.93
CA GLY A 3 1.67 -1.69 5.03
C GLY A 3 3.03 -2.01 4.42
N PHE A 4 3.08 -2.96 3.50
CA PHE A 4 4.30 -3.30 2.78
C PHE A 4 4.30 -2.71 1.36
N VAL A 5 5.49 -2.43 0.84
CA VAL A 5 5.67 -1.82 -0.49
C VAL A 5 5.47 -2.85 -1.58
N THR A 6 4.53 -2.58 -2.51
CA THR A 6 4.38 -3.35 -3.76
C THR A 6 4.59 -2.45 -4.98
N PRO A 7 5.32 -2.92 -6.00
CA PRO A 7 5.53 -2.15 -7.22
C PRO A 7 4.31 -2.24 -8.15
N ALA A 8 4.11 -1.18 -8.93
CA ALA A 8 3.19 -1.15 -10.06
C ALA A 8 3.96 -0.92 -11.37
N LYS A 9 3.23 -0.67 -12.46
CA LYS A 9 3.81 -0.22 -13.73
C LYS A 9 4.20 1.27 -13.63
N ASN A 10 5.15 1.68 -14.48
CA ASN A 10 5.51 3.08 -14.73
C ASN A 10 5.98 3.87 -13.49
N GLY A 11 6.64 3.21 -12.54
CA GLY A 11 7.20 3.87 -11.34
C GLY A 11 6.17 4.15 -10.23
N THR A 12 4.88 3.84 -10.46
CA THR A 12 3.87 3.83 -9.41
C THR A 12 4.14 2.70 -8.43
N TRP A 13 3.82 2.92 -7.15
CA TRP A 13 3.96 1.93 -6.09
C TRP A 13 2.84 2.10 -5.07
N TYR A 14 2.57 1.02 -4.31
CA TYR A 14 1.48 0.98 -3.36
C TYR A 14 1.97 0.69 -1.95
N VAL A 15 1.23 1.21 -0.97
CA VAL A 15 1.21 0.67 0.39
C VAL A 15 0.11 -0.39 0.44
N THR A 16 0.50 -1.64 0.70
CA THR A 16 -0.39 -2.80 0.61
C THR A 16 -0.62 -3.45 1.96
N ARG A 17 -1.86 -3.92 2.19
CA ARG A 17 -2.24 -4.84 3.26
C ARG A 17 -3.00 -6.01 2.69
N ILE A 18 -3.01 -7.13 3.41
CA ILE A 18 -3.78 -8.32 3.03
C ILE A 18 -4.80 -8.56 4.12
N GLY A 19 -6.08 -8.56 3.79
CA GLY A 19 -7.13 -9.02 4.71
C GLY A 19 -7.45 -10.49 4.48
N LEU A 20 -7.80 -11.20 5.55
CA LEU A 20 -8.26 -12.59 5.49
C LEU A 20 -9.69 -12.70 6.04
N THR A 21 -10.59 -13.26 5.23
CA THR A 21 -11.98 -13.47 5.69
C THR A 21 -12.15 -14.81 6.45
N CYS A 22 -11.54 -15.89 5.96
CA CYS A 22 -11.65 -17.23 6.56
C CYS A 22 -10.34 -18.00 6.50
N CYS A 23 -9.65 -17.98 5.36
CA CYS A 23 -8.36 -18.63 5.18
C CYS A 23 -7.49 -17.88 4.16
N VAL A 24 -6.24 -18.34 3.97
CA VAL A 24 -5.31 -17.75 2.99
C VAL A 24 -5.83 -17.77 1.56
N ALA A 25 -6.72 -18.71 1.23
CA ALA A 25 -7.33 -18.79 -0.10
C ALA A 25 -8.24 -17.59 -0.40
N ASP A 26 -8.78 -16.93 0.63
CA ASP A 26 -9.67 -15.78 0.51
C ASP A 26 -8.93 -14.45 0.73
N GLY A 27 -7.60 -14.46 0.62
CA GLY A 27 -6.76 -13.29 0.87
C GLY A 27 -7.03 -12.17 -0.13
N THR A 28 -7.42 -11.00 0.37
CA THR A 28 -7.68 -9.81 -0.44
C THR A 28 -6.61 -8.75 -0.19
N ALA A 29 -5.98 -8.27 -1.27
CA ALA A 29 -5.01 -7.18 -1.19
C ALA A 29 -5.71 -5.82 -1.22
N PHE A 30 -5.52 -5.03 -0.17
CA PHE A 30 -5.91 -3.62 -0.12
C PHE A 30 -4.70 -2.77 -0.47
N MET A 31 -4.83 -1.95 -1.51
CA MET A 31 -3.74 -1.14 -2.05
C MET A 31 -4.10 0.33 -2.01
N VAL A 32 -3.15 1.15 -1.55
CA VAL A 32 -3.21 2.61 -1.65
C VAL A 32 -2.03 3.09 -2.47
N GLU A 33 -2.30 3.81 -3.55
CA GLU A 33 -1.27 4.40 -4.39
C GLU A 33 -0.52 5.48 -3.62
N ALA A 34 0.80 5.37 -3.58
CA ALA A 34 1.66 6.36 -2.97
C ALA A 34 2.24 7.29 -4.03
N ARG A 35 2.02 8.60 -3.87
CA ARG A 35 2.47 9.66 -4.78
C ARG A 35 3.47 10.59 -4.09
N GLY A 36 4.32 11.24 -4.88
CA GLY A 36 5.22 12.31 -4.42
C GLY A 36 6.51 11.85 -3.73
N GLN A 37 6.71 10.54 -3.54
CA GLN A 37 7.93 9.96 -2.98
C GLN A 37 8.42 8.79 -3.82
N ILE A 38 9.73 8.57 -3.81
CA ILE A 38 10.35 7.39 -4.42
C ILE A 38 10.00 6.16 -3.58
N ALA A 39 9.66 5.06 -4.25
CA ALA A 39 9.33 3.80 -3.58
C ALA A 39 10.51 3.30 -2.74
N PRO A 40 10.31 2.94 -1.47
CA PRO A 40 11.26 2.12 -0.72
C PRO A 40 11.41 0.73 -1.38
N PRO A 41 12.40 -0.07 -0.96
CA PRO A 41 12.54 -1.46 -1.39
C PRO A 41 11.23 -2.26 -1.34
N LYS A 42 11.00 -3.09 -2.36
CA LYS A 42 9.84 -4.01 -2.42
C LYS A 42 9.77 -4.90 -1.17
N ASN A 43 8.55 -5.23 -0.75
CA ASN A 43 8.25 -6.04 0.43
C ASN A 43 8.69 -5.43 1.78
N GLN A 44 9.20 -4.18 1.78
CA GLN A 44 9.53 -3.51 3.03
C GLN A 44 8.28 -2.99 3.72
N TRP A 45 8.20 -3.19 5.03
CA TRP A 45 7.14 -2.64 5.86
C TRP A 45 7.43 -1.19 6.22
N ILE A 46 6.43 -0.35 6.00
CA ILE A 46 6.51 1.09 6.23
C ILE A 46 5.22 1.62 6.86
N THR A 47 5.34 2.72 7.58
CA THR A 47 4.26 3.62 7.90
C THR A 47 4.44 4.90 7.09
N VAL A 48 3.40 5.33 6.40
CA VAL A 48 3.35 6.60 5.67
C VAL A 48 2.34 7.55 6.30
N THR A 49 2.65 8.84 6.27
CA THR A 49 1.69 9.92 6.52
C THR A 49 1.65 10.84 5.32
N GLY A 50 0.53 11.56 5.17
CA GLY A 50 0.34 12.52 4.10
C GLY A 50 -1.13 12.84 3.91
N GLN A 51 -1.46 13.39 2.76
CA GLN A 51 -2.82 13.79 2.41
C GLN A 51 -3.45 12.80 1.44
N TRP A 52 -4.73 12.49 1.67
CA TRP A 52 -5.53 11.77 0.69
C TRP A 52 -5.65 12.59 -0.60
N ALA A 53 -5.52 11.91 -1.72
CA ALA A 53 -5.63 12.49 -3.04
C ALA A 53 -6.77 11.83 -3.81
N GLU A 54 -7.17 12.45 -4.93
CA GLU A 54 -8.14 11.86 -5.84
C GLU A 54 -7.70 10.45 -6.27
N PRO A 55 -8.62 9.45 -6.20
CA PRO A 55 -8.32 8.08 -6.59
C PRO A 55 -7.81 7.98 -8.03
N SER A 56 -6.89 7.04 -8.27
CA SER A 56 -6.49 6.67 -9.61
C SER A 56 -7.58 5.85 -10.28
N LYS A 57 -8.08 6.31 -11.42
CA LYS A 57 -9.04 5.56 -12.25
C LYS A 57 -8.33 4.40 -12.94
N ARG A 58 -8.90 3.20 -12.85
CA ARG A 58 -8.41 2.02 -13.58
C ARG A 58 -9.56 1.20 -14.15
N ILE A 59 -9.22 0.36 -15.13
CA ILE A 59 -10.18 -0.54 -15.79
C ILE A 59 -10.78 -1.57 -14.83
N ASP A 60 -10.00 -1.96 -13.80
CA ASP A 60 -10.32 -2.95 -12.78
C ASP A 60 -10.88 -2.31 -11.49
N GLY A 61 -11.17 -1.01 -11.51
CA GLY A 61 -11.71 -0.25 -10.39
C GLY A 61 -10.80 0.86 -9.91
N ASP A 62 -11.39 1.84 -9.23
CA ASP A 62 -10.64 2.97 -8.68
C ASP A 62 -9.71 2.51 -7.55
N VAL A 63 -8.52 3.08 -7.50
CA VAL A 63 -7.54 2.83 -6.43
C VAL A 63 -7.35 4.09 -5.60
N ALA A 64 -7.54 3.97 -4.29
CA ALA A 64 -7.30 5.07 -3.36
C ALA A 64 -5.85 5.57 -3.48
N ALA A 65 -5.63 6.88 -3.37
CA ALA A 65 -4.32 7.48 -3.52
C ALA A 65 -3.99 8.41 -2.35
N LEU A 66 -2.72 8.42 -1.97
CA LEU A 66 -2.17 9.25 -0.90
C LEU A 66 -0.90 9.96 -1.42
N THR A 67 -0.87 11.29 -1.29
CA THR A 67 0.36 12.05 -1.48
C THR A 67 1.19 11.93 -0.20
N VAL A 68 2.32 11.25 -0.28
CA VAL A 68 3.15 10.90 0.88
C VAL A 68 4.03 12.08 1.30
N GLU A 69 3.92 12.45 2.57
CA GLU A 69 4.77 13.46 3.21
C GLU A 69 5.92 12.81 3.99
N THR A 70 5.64 11.72 4.71
CA THR A 70 6.67 11.01 5.49
C THR A 70 6.61 9.50 5.26
N ILE A 71 7.79 8.87 5.30
CA ILE A 71 7.96 7.42 5.26
C ILE A 71 8.80 7.02 6.47
N LYS A 72 8.28 6.08 7.25
CA LYS A 72 9.00 5.45 8.36
C LYS A 72 9.08 3.95 8.11
N THR A 73 10.30 3.41 8.04
CA THR A 73 10.51 1.95 8.03
C THR A 73 10.10 1.35 9.37
N VAL A 74 9.39 0.23 9.32
CA VAL A 74 8.98 -0.55 10.49
C VAL A 74 9.25 -2.03 10.25
N THR A 75 9.27 -2.82 11.32
CA THR A 75 9.24 -4.27 11.20
C THR A 75 7.85 -4.74 10.78
N ALA A 76 7.77 -5.92 10.18
CA ALA A 76 6.47 -6.56 9.94
C ALA A 76 5.72 -6.68 11.28
N PRO A 77 4.41 -6.39 11.31
CA PRO A 77 3.59 -6.62 12.49
C PRO A 77 3.49 -8.13 12.77
N ALA A 78 3.24 -8.49 14.03
CA ALA A 78 3.12 -9.88 14.45
C ALA A 78 2.01 -10.63 13.68
N ASN A 79 0.91 -9.94 13.38
CA ASN A 79 -0.07 -10.37 12.40
C ASN A 79 0.03 -9.48 11.15
N PRO A 80 0.53 -10.00 10.01
CA PRO A 80 0.64 -9.22 8.77
C PRO A 80 -0.72 -9.05 8.07
N TYR A 81 -1.74 -9.75 8.52
CA TYR A 81 -3.08 -9.71 7.97
C TYR A 81 -3.99 -8.73 8.74
N GLU A 82 -5.05 -8.27 8.08
CA GLU A 82 -6.20 -7.61 8.72
C GLU A 82 -7.41 -8.53 8.80
#